data_AF-A0A328NKP6-F1
#
_entry.id   AF-A0A328NKP6-F1
#
_cell.length_a   1.000
_cell.length_b   1.000
_cell.length_c   1.000
_cell.angle_alpha   90.00
_cell.angle_beta   90.00
_cell.angle_gamma   90.00
#
_symmetry.space_group_name_H-M   'P 1'
#
loop_
_entity.id
_entity.type
_entity.pdbx_description
1 polymer ?
#
loop_
_entity_poly.entity_id
_entity_poly.type
_entity_poly.pdbx_seq_one_letter_code
_entity_poly.pdbx_strand_id
1 'polypeptide(L)'
;MSRASLRRVVVVLAATVAVAGCGGADAVSPLPVQPPGPTPSTPAPTAIPTISAIAAPTGSPFRPPPTSARPAAPPPAPTRTRGTPRTTPPPTEPTPACQGAVRYDLPLAETEIELLKSLCFATGSVLRIQGIGPGLVTVDRPELVSQQYEAGVVDIRFVRPGTVAVRIPKEGREHTITVVVR
;
A
#
# COMPACT_ATOMS: atom_id res chain seq x y z
N MET A 1 -38.08 37.22 30.80
CA MET A 1 -38.97 36.82 29.69
C MET A 1 -39.34 35.36 29.91
N SER A 2 -40.61 35.12 30.21
CA SER A 2 -41.16 33.82 30.63
C SER A 2 -41.85 33.11 29.46
N ARG A 3 -42.11 31.81 29.67
CA ARG A 3 -43.07 30.89 29.00
C ARG A 3 -42.44 30.06 27.87
N ALA A 4 -42.11 28.80 28.15
CA ALA A 4 -43.01 27.64 28.13
C ALA A 4 -43.44 27.27 26.70
N SER A 5 -42.91 26.14 26.19
CA SER A 5 -43.53 25.43 25.08
C SER A 5 -43.78 23.97 25.48
N LEU A 6 -45.04 23.61 25.35
CA LEU A 6 -45.72 22.39 25.76
C LEU A 6 -45.39 21.23 24.81
N ARG A 7 -45.05 20.07 25.37
CA ARG A 7 -45.84 18.82 25.40
C ARG A 7 -46.14 18.10 24.06
N ARG A 8 -45.60 16.87 24.02
CA ARG A 8 -46.28 15.55 23.88
C ARG A 8 -46.57 14.94 22.49
N VAL A 9 -46.58 13.60 22.54
CA VAL A 9 -47.24 12.57 21.69
C VAL A 9 -46.30 11.93 20.65
N VAL A 10 -45.60 10.82 20.97
CA VAL A 10 -45.99 9.38 20.91
C VAL A 10 -46.19 8.86 19.48
N VAL A 11 -45.37 7.89 19.05
CA VAL A 11 -45.82 6.62 18.44
C VAL A 11 -44.77 5.54 18.71
N VAL A 12 -45.08 4.61 19.62
CA VAL A 12 -44.42 3.29 19.69
C VAL A 12 -45.20 2.39 18.74
N LEU A 13 -44.61 2.00 17.62
CA LEU A 13 -45.21 1.04 16.70
C LEU A 13 -44.57 -0.34 16.94
N ALA A 14 -45.18 -1.11 17.83
CA ALA A 14 -44.96 -2.54 17.91
C ALA A 14 -46.00 -3.21 17.00
N ALA A 15 -45.53 -3.86 15.93
CA ALA A 15 -46.34 -4.76 15.13
C ALA A 15 -45.57 -6.07 14.92
N THR A 16 -45.86 -7.03 15.78
CA THR A 16 -45.56 -8.45 15.60
C THR A 16 -46.51 -9.03 14.57
N VAL A 17 -45.99 -9.56 13.46
CA VAL A 17 -46.70 -10.52 12.61
C VAL A 17 -45.81 -11.74 12.44
N ALA A 18 -46.25 -12.84 13.05
CA ALA A 18 -45.75 -14.17 12.81
C ALA A 18 -46.59 -14.86 11.72
N VAL A 19 -46.05 -15.96 11.20
CA VAL A 19 -46.70 -17.11 10.55
C VAL A 19 -46.39 -17.32 9.06
N ALA A 20 -45.61 -18.40 8.86
CA ALA A 20 -45.65 -19.44 7.84
C ALA A 20 -45.50 -19.13 6.34
N GLY A 21 -44.66 -19.94 5.71
CA GLY A 21 -45.13 -20.72 4.56
C GLY A 21 -44.34 -20.55 3.27
N CYS A 22 -43.59 -21.60 2.95
CA CYS A 22 -43.47 -22.19 1.62
C CYS A 22 -42.92 -21.34 0.45
N GLY A 23 -41.68 -21.66 0.09
CA GLY A 23 -41.41 -22.15 -1.27
C GLY A 23 -41.80 -21.23 -2.42
N GLY A 24 -41.19 -20.05 -2.49
CA GLY A 24 -41.06 -19.32 -3.74
C GLY A 24 -39.85 -19.86 -4.51
N ALA A 25 -40.03 -20.96 -5.24
CA ALA A 25 -39.15 -21.29 -6.34
C ALA A 25 -39.41 -20.26 -7.45
N ASP A 26 -38.88 -19.05 -7.28
CA ASP A 26 -38.76 -18.10 -8.37
C ASP A 26 -37.71 -18.68 -9.32
N ALA A 27 -38.22 -19.37 -10.34
CA ALA A 27 -37.46 -19.82 -11.48
C ALA A 27 -36.83 -18.59 -12.12
N VAL A 28 -35.56 -18.36 -11.80
CA VAL A 28 -34.71 -17.37 -12.46
C VAL A 28 -34.77 -17.66 -13.96
N SER A 29 -35.38 -16.77 -14.73
CA SER A 29 -35.28 -16.82 -16.19
C SER A 29 -33.79 -16.75 -16.54
N PRO A 30 -33.20 -17.79 -17.16
CA PRO A 30 -31.84 -17.66 -17.63
C PRO A 30 -31.81 -16.55 -18.69
N LEU A 31 -30.96 -15.54 -18.46
CA LEU A 31 -30.62 -14.54 -19.47
C LEU A 31 -30.35 -15.26 -20.80
N PRO A 32 -30.84 -14.77 -21.95
CA PRO A 32 -30.47 -15.31 -23.25
C PRO A 32 -28.96 -15.30 -23.37
N VAL A 33 -28.34 -16.48 -23.34
CA VAL A 33 -26.91 -16.63 -23.59
C VAL A 33 -26.70 -16.36 -25.06
N GLN A 34 -26.09 -15.21 -25.35
CA GLN A 34 -25.67 -14.87 -26.71
C GLN A 34 -24.59 -15.86 -27.15
N PRO A 35 -24.77 -16.59 -28.27
CA PRO A 35 -23.74 -17.48 -28.79
C PRO A 35 -22.46 -16.69 -29.11
N PRO A 36 -21.26 -17.27 -28.91
CA PRO A 36 -20.03 -16.68 -29.41
C PRO A 36 -20.15 -16.43 -30.92
N GLY A 37 -20.07 -15.16 -31.32
CA GLY A 37 -20.01 -14.80 -32.73
C GLY A 37 -18.73 -15.37 -33.35
N PRO A 38 -18.78 -15.78 -34.63
CA PRO A 38 -17.59 -16.25 -35.34
C PRO A 38 -16.54 -15.14 -35.44
N THR A 39 -15.32 -15.50 -35.05
CA THR A 39 -14.09 -14.69 -35.10
C THR A 39 -13.78 -14.22 -36.52
N PRO A 40 -13.53 -12.91 -36.74
CA PRO A 40 -12.82 -12.45 -37.93
C PRO A 40 -11.32 -12.30 -37.63
N SER A 41 -10.55 -13.20 -38.22
CA SER A 41 -9.25 -13.00 -38.89
C SER A 41 -8.10 -12.33 -38.14
N THR A 42 -7.18 -13.19 -37.71
CA THR A 42 -5.74 -12.96 -37.61
C THR A 42 -5.18 -12.08 -38.75
N PRO A 43 -4.51 -10.96 -38.48
CA PRO A 43 -3.56 -10.41 -39.42
C PRO A 43 -2.31 -11.32 -39.46
N ALA A 44 -2.01 -11.83 -40.64
CA ALA A 44 -0.79 -12.58 -40.92
C ALA A 44 0.45 -11.73 -40.61
N PRO A 45 1.46 -12.24 -39.88
CA PRO A 45 2.80 -11.69 -40.01
C PRO A 45 3.35 -12.06 -41.38
N THR A 46 3.61 -11.03 -42.17
CA THR A 46 4.29 -11.09 -43.46
C THR A 46 5.61 -11.86 -43.34
N ALA A 47 5.88 -12.63 -44.38
CA ALA A 47 7.04 -13.49 -44.56
C ALA A 47 8.40 -12.79 -44.33
N ILE A 48 9.30 -13.61 -43.82
CA ILE A 48 10.74 -13.44 -43.63
C ILE A 48 11.41 -13.16 -44.99
N PRO A 49 12.25 -12.11 -45.11
CA PRO A 49 13.39 -12.16 -46.00
C PRO A 49 14.62 -12.69 -45.25
N THR A 50 15.07 -13.86 -45.70
CA THR A 50 16.35 -14.48 -45.40
C THR A 50 17.48 -13.51 -45.75
N ILE A 51 18.34 -13.16 -44.79
CA ILE A 51 19.66 -12.56 -45.09
C ILE A 51 20.73 -13.37 -44.37
N SER A 52 21.72 -13.71 -45.20
CA SER A 52 22.86 -14.57 -45.02
C SER A 52 23.65 -14.44 -43.72
N ALA A 53 24.20 -15.59 -43.34
CA ALA A 53 25.18 -15.79 -42.29
C ALA A 53 26.56 -15.16 -42.59
N ILE A 54 27.39 -15.20 -41.53
CA ILE A 54 28.87 -15.13 -41.46
C ILE A 54 29.46 -13.74 -41.17
N ALA A 55 29.88 -13.54 -39.93
CA ALA A 55 31.31 -13.50 -39.56
C ALA A 55 31.49 -13.36 -38.04
N ALA A 56 32.09 -14.38 -37.43
CA ALA A 56 32.73 -14.27 -36.12
C ALA A 56 34.18 -13.83 -36.32
N PRO A 57 34.67 -12.76 -35.68
CA PRO A 57 36.10 -12.55 -35.55
C PRO A 57 36.60 -13.26 -34.29
N THR A 58 37.23 -14.41 -34.54
CA THR A 58 38.21 -15.07 -33.69
C THR A 58 39.30 -14.07 -33.29
N GLY A 59 39.50 -13.88 -31.99
CA GLY A 59 40.52 -12.96 -31.47
C GLY A 59 41.12 -13.46 -30.16
N SER A 60 41.92 -14.51 -30.21
CA SER A 60 42.90 -14.82 -29.16
C SER A 60 44.15 -15.43 -29.80
N PRO A 61 45.33 -14.84 -29.53
CA PRO A 61 46.45 -15.67 -29.09
C PRO A 61 47.25 -15.06 -27.92
N PHE A 62 47.25 -15.77 -26.81
CA PHE A 62 48.40 -16.25 -26.02
C PHE A 62 49.72 -15.42 -25.85
N ARG A 63 49.98 -15.01 -24.58
CA ARG A 63 51.25 -15.04 -23.75
C ARG A 63 52.52 -14.28 -24.21
N PRO A 64 53.50 -13.93 -23.32
CA PRO A 64 54.01 -14.66 -22.12
C PRO A 64 54.17 -13.83 -20.82
N PRO A 65 54.51 -14.48 -19.67
CA PRO A 65 54.77 -13.83 -18.38
C PRO A 65 56.26 -13.55 -18.14
N PRO A 66 56.59 -12.70 -17.15
CA PRO A 66 57.80 -12.92 -16.36
C PRO A 66 57.54 -12.97 -14.84
N THR A 67 57.95 -14.10 -14.26
CA THR A 67 58.75 -14.28 -13.03
C THR A 67 58.47 -13.46 -11.76
N SER A 68 58.00 -14.22 -10.76
CA SER A 68 58.68 -14.55 -9.49
C SER A 68 58.96 -13.48 -8.42
N ALA A 69 58.45 -13.83 -7.22
CA ALA A 69 59.03 -13.59 -5.89
C ALA A 69 58.73 -12.27 -5.16
N ARG A 70 57.76 -12.33 -4.23
CA ARG A 70 58.02 -12.11 -2.79
C ARG A 70 56.85 -12.57 -1.91
N PRO A 71 57.08 -13.43 -0.88
CA PRO A 71 56.11 -13.58 0.21
C PRO A 71 56.06 -12.28 1.02
N ALA A 72 54.91 -11.61 1.03
CA ALA A 72 54.66 -10.52 1.97
C ALA A 72 54.35 -11.13 3.35
N ALA A 73 55.02 -10.59 4.37
CA ALA A 73 55.03 -11.06 5.75
C ALA A 73 53.62 -11.15 6.40
N PRO A 74 53.44 -12.00 7.42
CA PRO A 74 52.19 -12.08 8.18
C PRO A 74 51.85 -10.74 8.86
N PRO A 75 50.56 -10.39 8.98
CA PRO A 75 50.14 -9.18 9.67
C PRO A 75 50.52 -9.25 11.16
N PRO A 76 51.02 -8.16 11.77
CA PRO A 76 51.25 -8.13 13.21
C PRO A 76 49.90 -8.22 13.95
N ALA A 77 49.91 -8.99 15.03
CA ALA A 77 48.77 -9.21 15.91
C ALA A 77 48.15 -7.89 16.38
N PRO A 78 46.80 -7.80 16.53
CA PRO A 78 46.17 -6.61 17.07
C PRO A 78 46.59 -6.42 18.53
N THR A 79 47.36 -5.37 18.77
CA THR A 79 47.66 -4.83 20.09
C THR A 79 46.35 -4.58 20.83
N ARG A 80 46.17 -5.22 21.99
CA ARG A 80 45.06 -4.96 22.91
C ARG A 80 45.13 -3.49 23.36
N THR A 81 44.40 -2.62 22.68
CA THR A 81 44.22 -1.24 23.13
C THR A 81 43.27 -1.24 24.32
N ARG A 82 43.90 -1.02 25.47
CA ARG A 82 43.35 -0.61 26.75
C ARG A 82 42.19 0.39 26.60
N GLY A 83 41.01 -0.03 27.07
CA GLY A 83 39.97 0.81 27.68
C GLY A 83 39.42 1.97 26.86
N THR A 84 38.38 1.71 26.07
CA THR A 84 37.37 2.74 25.77
C THR A 84 36.30 2.72 26.87
N PRO A 85 35.90 3.89 27.42
CA PRO A 85 34.76 3.94 28.33
C PRO A 85 33.51 3.50 27.55
N ARG A 86 32.86 2.44 28.04
CA ARG A 86 31.57 1.97 27.53
C ARG A 86 30.56 3.08 27.77
N THR A 87 30.31 3.90 26.76
CA THR A 87 29.14 4.77 26.72
C THR A 87 27.92 3.86 26.68
N THR A 88 27.32 3.66 27.85
CA THR A 88 25.98 3.11 27.97
C THR A 88 25.06 3.99 27.12
N PRO A 89 24.41 3.45 26.06
CA PRO A 89 23.42 4.22 25.34
C PRO A 89 22.33 4.65 26.34
N PRO A 90 21.81 5.89 26.25
CA PRO A 90 20.70 6.31 27.09
C PRO A 90 19.56 5.30 26.95
N PRO A 91 18.71 5.13 27.99
CA PRO A 91 17.62 4.18 27.93
C PRO A 91 16.77 4.51 26.71
N THR A 92 16.85 3.65 25.69
CA THR A 92 15.97 3.72 24.53
C THR A 92 14.58 3.47 25.06
N GLU A 93 13.80 4.52 25.25
CA GLU A 93 12.37 4.40 25.46
C GLU A 93 11.84 3.42 24.41
N PRO A 94 11.01 2.44 24.78
CA PRO A 94 10.50 1.46 23.85
C PRO A 94 9.70 2.23 22.80
N THR A 95 10.32 2.52 21.65
CA THR A 95 9.61 3.10 20.53
C THR A 95 8.45 2.16 20.23
N PRO A 96 7.19 2.66 20.19
CA PRO A 96 6.07 1.81 19.85
C PRO A 96 6.41 1.11 18.53
N ALA A 97 6.38 -0.21 18.53
CA ALA A 97 6.74 -1.00 17.37
C ALA A 97 5.81 -0.58 16.22
N CYS A 98 6.40 -0.16 15.11
CA CYS A 98 5.63 0.18 13.93
C CYS A 98 4.92 -1.08 13.43
N GLN A 99 3.66 -0.92 13.03
CA GLN A 99 2.91 -2.00 12.43
C GLN A 99 3.67 -2.46 11.16
N GLY A 100 3.60 -3.74 10.81
CA GLY A 100 4.34 -4.27 9.66
C GLY A 100 3.88 -3.72 8.31
N ALA A 101 4.23 -4.40 7.21
CA ALA A 101 3.71 -4.13 5.88
C ALA A 101 2.25 -4.61 5.76
N VAL A 102 1.36 -3.95 6.51
CA VAL A 102 -0.06 -4.29 6.64
C VAL A 102 -0.93 -3.36 5.80
N ARG A 103 -2.18 -3.77 5.60
CA ARG A 103 -3.21 -2.89 5.09
C ARG A 103 -4.03 -2.35 6.26
N TYR A 104 -4.08 -1.03 6.40
CA TYR A 104 -4.86 -0.35 7.41
C TYR A 104 -6.10 0.27 6.77
N ASP A 105 -7.27 -0.26 7.12
CA ASP A 105 -8.56 0.21 6.63
C ASP A 105 -9.05 1.37 7.51
N LEU A 106 -9.30 2.52 6.89
CA LEU A 106 -9.83 3.73 7.49
C LEU A 106 -11.19 4.06 6.85
N PRO A 107 -12.28 3.46 7.33
CA PRO A 107 -13.60 3.77 6.82
C PRO A 107 -14.09 5.07 7.46
N LEU A 108 -14.33 6.10 6.63
CA LEU A 108 -14.55 7.46 7.13
C LEU A 108 -15.90 7.65 7.80
N ALA A 109 -16.92 6.86 7.48
CA ALA A 109 -18.24 7.01 8.09
C ALA A 109 -18.25 6.57 9.57
N GLU A 110 -17.42 5.58 9.91
CA GLU A 110 -17.38 4.93 11.21
C GLU A 110 -16.22 5.45 12.07
N THR A 111 -15.12 5.87 11.44
CA THR A 111 -13.94 6.28 12.18
C THR A 111 -14.00 7.75 12.61
N GLU A 112 -13.76 7.99 13.90
CA GLU A 112 -13.49 9.32 14.45
C GLU A 112 -12.07 9.79 14.08
N ILE A 113 -11.92 10.26 12.84
CA ILE A 113 -10.64 10.73 12.29
C ILE A 113 -10.03 11.89 13.09
N GLU A 114 -10.83 12.60 13.89
CA GLU A 114 -10.36 13.63 14.80
C GLU A 114 -9.39 13.09 15.87
N LEU A 115 -9.55 11.82 16.29
CA LEU A 115 -8.71 11.19 17.29
C LEU A 115 -7.45 10.55 16.68
N LEU A 116 -7.51 10.18 15.40
CA LEU A 116 -6.40 9.50 14.72
C LEU A 116 -5.36 10.50 14.21
N LYS A 117 -4.41 10.88 15.07
CA LYS A 117 -3.36 11.86 14.72
C LYS A 117 -2.11 11.25 14.10
N SER A 118 -1.79 10.01 14.44
CA SER A 118 -0.54 9.37 14.02
C SER A 118 -0.66 7.87 13.80
N LEU A 119 0.06 7.35 12.82
CA LEU A 119 0.22 5.93 12.52
C LEU A 119 1.71 5.62 12.36
N CYS A 120 2.14 4.41 12.71
CA CYS A 120 3.47 3.93 12.34
C CYS A 120 3.39 2.61 11.58
N PHE A 121 4.00 2.58 10.40
CA PHE A 121 4.03 1.42 9.51
C PHE A 121 5.47 1.05 9.12
N ALA A 122 5.63 -0.16 8.58
CA ALA A 122 6.80 -0.53 7.80
C ALA A 122 6.57 -0.18 6.32
N THR A 123 7.67 -0.04 5.59
CA THR A 123 7.63 0.13 4.12
C THR A 123 6.85 -1.01 3.46
N GLY A 124 6.02 -0.68 2.47
CA GLY A 124 5.14 -1.62 1.76
C GLY A 124 3.70 -1.67 2.30
N SER A 125 3.45 -1.07 3.47
CA SER A 125 2.11 -0.90 4.02
C SER A 125 1.18 -0.08 3.12
N VAL A 126 -0.12 -0.27 3.30
CA VAL A 126 -1.17 0.41 2.54
C VAL A 126 -2.20 1.01 3.50
N LEU A 127 -2.38 2.33 3.45
CA LEU A 127 -3.49 3.02 4.10
C LEU A 127 -4.66 3.10 3.11
N ARG A 128 -5.74 2.37 3.39
CA ARG A 128 -6.96 2.38 2.58
C ARG A 128 -8.02 3.27 3.22
N ILE A 129 -8.34 4.38 2.58
CA ILE A 129 -9.35 5.32 3.04
C ILE A 129 -10.64 5.03 2.27
N GLN A 130 -11.74 4.77 2.96
CA GLN A 130 -13.02 4.39 2.32
C GLN A 130 -14.08 5.48 2.52
N GLY A 131 -14.97 5.64 1.54
CA GLY A 131 -16.05 6.62 1.59
C GLY A 131 -15.59 8.05 1.27
N ILE A 132 -14.56 8.20 0.43
CA ILE A 132 -14.01 9.50 0.03
C ILE A 132 -14.08 9.69 -1.48
N GLY A 133 -14.34 10.92 -1.92
CA GLY A 133 -14.33 11.29 -3.33
C GLY A 133 -12.93 11.34 -3.94
N PRO A 134 -12.83 11.34 -5.29
CA PRO A 134 -11.55 11.39 -5.99
C PRO A 134 -10.83 12.73 -5.74
N GLY A 135 -9.50 12.70 -5.64
CA GLY A 135 -8.66 13.90 -5.52
C GLY A 135 -8.79 14.68 -4.21
N LEU A 136 -9.55 14.18 -3.24
CA LEU A 136 -9.77 14.85 -1.96
C LEU A 136 -8.65 14.61 -0.94
N VAL A 137 -8.01 13.43 -1.00
CA VAL A 137 -6.90 13.10 -0.10
C VAL A 137 -5.60 13.63 -0.68
N THR A 138 -4.90 14.46 0.09
CA THR A 138 -3.59 14.99 -0.31
C THR A 138 -2.49 14.48 0.61
N VAL A 139 -1.27 14.43 0.07
CA VAL A 139 -0.08 13.92 0.74
C VAL A 139 1.03 14.94 0.58
N ASP A 140 1.73 15.28 1.66
CA ASP A 140 2.82 16.27 1.65
C ASP A 140 4.04 15.84 0.80
N ARG A 141 4.38 14.55 0.85
CA ARG A 141 5.54 13.93 0.19
C ARG A 141 5.12 12.82 -0.76
N PRO A 142 4.59 13.16 -1.96
CA PRO A 142 4.08 12.19 -2.92
C PRO A 142 5.17 11.23 -3.43
N GLU A 143 6.45 11.62 -3.39
CA GLU A 143 7.59 10.80 -3.82
C GLU A 143 7.86 9.56 -2.94
N LEU A 144 7.28 9.53 -1.74
CA LEU A 144 7.39 8.42 -0.77
C LEU A 144 6.21 7.43 -0.87
N VAL A 145 5.18 7.76 -1.63
CA VAL A 145 3.94 6.98 -1.71
C VAL A 145 3.53 6.70 -3.15
N SER A 146 2.70 5.68 -3.33
CA SER A 146 1.92 5.45 -4.53
C SER A 146 0.45 5.52 -4.16
N GLN A 147 -0.28 6.47 -4.74
CA GLN A 147 -1.69 6.69 -4.46
C GLN A 147 -2.54 6.20 -5.63
N GLN A 148 -3.62 5.49 -5.32
CA GLN A 148 -4.60 5.05 -6.30
C GLN A 148 -6.01 5.25 -5.76
N TYR A 149 -6.93 5.65 -6.63
CA TYR A 149 -8.33 5.81 -6.32
C TYR A 149 -9.17 4.83 -7.14
N GLU A 150 -10.13 4.18 -6.48
CA GLU A 150 -11.11 3.31 -7.13
C GLU A 150 -12.42 3.30 -6.34
N ALA A 151 -13.54 3.61 -7.01
CA ALA A 151 -14.91 3.46 -6.49
C ALA A 151 -15.13 3.96 -5.03
N GLY A 152 -14.68 5.17 -4.70
CA GLY A 152 -14.87 5.78 -3.37
C GLY A 152 -13.82 5.36 -2.34
N VAL A 153 -12.74 4.71 -2.79
CA VAL A 153 -11.62 4.26 -1.97
C VAL A 153 -10.33 4.90 -2.48
N VAL A 154 -9.51 5.39 -1.56
CA VAL A 154 -8.14 5.83 -1.84
C VAL A 154 -7.17 4.87 -1.14
N ASP A 155 -6.36 4.16 -1.92
CA ASP A 155 -5.25 3.36 -1.44
C ASP A 155 -3.95 4.17 -1.51
N ILE A 156 -3.28 4.32 -0.37
CA ILE A 156 -1.95 4.95 -0.27
C ILE A 156 -0.95 3.88 0.14
N ARG A 157 -0.14 3.42 -0.81
CA ARG A 157 0.96 2.49 -0.55
C ARG A 157 2.22 3.27 -0.22
N PHE A 158 2.81 3.00 0.94
CA PHE A 158 4.09 3.60 1.33
C PHE A 158 5.24 2.82 0.71
N VAL A 159 5.92 3.40 -0.28
CA VAL A 159 6.94 2.70 -1.09
C VAL A 159 8.37 2.99 -0.62
N ARG A 160 8.56 4.01 0.21
CA ARG A 160 9.84 4.36 0.82
C ARG A 160 9.68 4.69 2.31
N PRO A 161 10.72 4.46 3.14
CA PRO A 161 10.77 4.96 4.50
C PRO A 161 10.69 6.49 4.54
N GLY A 162 10.15 7.03 5.62
CA GLY A 162 10.01 8.47 5.83
C GLY A 162 8.85 8.81 6.75
N THR A 163 8.52 10.09 6.85
CA THR A 163 7.28 10.53 7.49
C THR A 163 6.39 11.10 6.40
N VAL A 164 5.08 11.06 6.56
CA VAL A 164 4.13 11.53 5.56
C VAL A 164 2.94 12.14 6.29
N ALA A 165 2.52 13.34 5.91
CA ALA A 165 1.29 13.95 6.38
C ALA A 165 0.20 13.70 5.33
N VAL A 166 -0.79 12.88 5.72
CA VAL A 166 -1.96 12.58 4.90
C VAL A 166 -3.11 13.49 5.34
N ARG A 167 -3.59 14.35 4.44
CA ARG A 167 -4.69 15.27 4.69
C ARG A 167 -5.98 14.73 4.09
N ILE A 168 -7.01 14.64 4.91
CA ILE A 168 -8.28 13.99 4.60
C ILE A 168 -9.40 14.97 4.96
N PRO A 169 -10.14 15.49 3.98
CA PRO A 169 -11.33 16.27 4.27
C PRO A 169 -12.48 15.36 4.73
N LYS A 170 -13.10 15.70 5.85
CA LYS A 170 -14.30 15.03 6.38
C LYS A 170 -15.22 16.08 7.02
N GLU A 171 -16.52 16.02 6.76
CA GLU A 171 -17.53 16.91 7.40
C GLU A 171 -17.21 18.42 7.30
N GLY A 172 -16.58 18.85 6.21
CA GLY A 172 -16.20 20.25 6.00
C GLY A 172 -14.95 20.71 6.75
N ARG A 173 -14.21 19.80 7.40
CA ARG A 173 -12.92 20.05 8.06
C ARG A 173 -11.81 19.22 7.41
N GLU A 174 -10.59 19.75 7.44
CA GLU A 174 -9.39 19.02 7.03
C GLU A 174 -8.75 18.35 8.24
N HIS A 175 -8.53 17.03 8.17
CA HIS A 175 -7.85 16.25 9.20
C HIS A 175 -6.50 15.78 8.69
N THR A 176 -5.46 15.90 9.51
CA THR A 176 -4.11 15.45 9.16
C THR A 176 -3.71 14.25 10.01
N ILE A 177 -3.30 13.17 9.33
CA ILE A 177 -2.71 11.98 9.94
C ILE A 177 -1.21 11.98 9.63
N THR A 178 -0.38 11.94 10.67
CA THR A 178 1.07 11.80 10.52
C THR A 178 1.44 10.32 10.47
N VAL A 179 1.87 9.84 9.32
CA VAL A 179 2.29 8.46 9.11
C VAL A 179 3.81 8.39 9.14
N VAL A 180 4.36 7.64 10.09
CA VAL A 180 5.79 7.33 10.14
C VAL A 180 6.01 5.96 9.50
N VAL A 181 6.94 5.88 8.57
CA VAL A 181 7.30 4.66 7.83
C VAL A 181 8.77 4.35 8.10
N ARG A 182 9.03 3.16 8.61
CA ARG A 182 10.39 2.67 8.91
C ARG A 182 10.80 1.52 7.98
#